data_AF-A0A358ER02-F1
#
_entry.id   AF-A0A358ER02-F1
#
_cell.length_a   1.000
_cell.length_b   1.000
_cell.length_c   1.000
_cell.angle_alpha   90.00
_cell.angle_beta   90.00
_cell.angle_gamma   90.00
#
_symmetry.space_group_name_H-M   'P 1'
#
loop_
_entity.id
_entity.type
_entity.pdbx_description
1 polymer ?
#
loop_
_entity_poly.entity_id
_entity_poly.type
_entity_poly.pdbx_seq_one_letter_code
_entity_poly.pdbx_strand_id
1 'polypeptide(L)'
;LHGRNITTDSFPELPDEGLVGTFERNYALGREDVSLLTSDHPMVTGAVDLLLGSEQGNCTFGIWPDLNDKTILLEAIFILETLAPAHLSADRFLPPTPIRILVNHKKEPAVLDLPPLNKGLPHKLLDNPKIGRKIIPSMFTSAEEFAEQQSQSLIRDANEVMTTQLEREIDRLRNLRKINDHVRPEEIEIAEDQMENLKKAINKARIRLDAVRLIWKGDPEAIKG
;
A
#
# COMPACT_ATOMS: atom_id res chain seq x y z
N LEU A 1 18.13 22.51 -13.62
CA LEU A 1 17.65 21.98 -12.33
C LEU A 1 18.76 22.00 -11.25
N HIS A 2 19.04 23.15 -10.61
CA HIS A 2 20.02 23.28 -9.51
C HIS A 2 19.36 23.91 -8.28
N GLY A 3 18.34 23.22 -7.75
CA GLY A 3 17.72 23.56 -6.47
C GLY A 3 18.23 22.62 -5.38
N ARG A 4 18.72 23.17 -4.27
CA ARG A 4 19.01 22.37 -3.07
C ARG A 4 17.71 21.70 -2.61
N ASN A 5 17.72 20.37 -2.49
CA ASN A 5 16.61 19.46 -2.12
C ASN A 5 15.92 18.70 -3.27
N ILE A 6 16.59 18.50 -4.40
CA ILE A 6 16.15 17.46 -5.36
C ILE A 6 16.73 16.13 -4.88
N THR A 7 15.87 15.14 -4.60
CA THR A 7 16.26 13.81 -4.10
C THR A 7 16.78 12.87 -5.20
N THR A 8 16.67 13.28 -6.47
CA THR A 8 16.98 12.45 -7.65
C THR A 8 17.62 13.29 -8.76
N ASP A 9 18.57 12.73 -9.50
CA ASP A 9 19.30 13.46 -10.56
C ASP A 9 18.42 13.85 -11.77
N SER A 10 17.28 13.18 -11.97
CA SER A 10 16.28 13.49 -13.00
C SER A 10 14.87 13.19 -12.49
N PHE A 11 13.93 14.11 -12.72
CA PHE A 11 12.52 13.87 -12.44
C PHE A 11 11.85 13.23 -13.67
N PRO A 12 11.01 12.20 -13.52
CA PRO A 12 10.42 11.50 -14.66
C PRO A 12 9.60 12.46 -15.52
N GLU A 13 9.85 12.42 -16.83
CA GLU A 13 9.04 13.13 -17.85
C GLU A 13 8.98 14.66 -17.65
N LEU A 14 9.98 15.23 -16.96
CA LEU A 14 10.16 16.66 -16.84
C LEU A 14 11.31 17.10 -17.77
N PRO A 15 11.02 17.82 -18.88
CA PRO A 15 12.05 18.36 -19.77
C PRO A 15 12.97 19.35 -19.04
N ASP A 16 14.23 19.46 -19.49
CA ASP A 16 15.19 20.43 -18.95
C ASP A 16 14.74 21.90 -19.13
N GLU A 17 13.98 22.16 -20.19
CA GLU A 17 13.36 23.47 -20.48
C GLU A 17 12.11 23.76 -19.63
N GLY A 18 11.65 22.79 -18.85
CA GLY A 18 10.43 22.85 -18.05
C GLY A 18 9.18 22.42 -18.81
N LEU A 19 8.13 22.12 -18.06
CA LEU A 19 6.81 21.75 -18.60
C LEU A 19 5.77 22.78 -18.14
N VAL A 20 4.95 23.27 -19.07
CA VAL A 20 3.74 24.03 -18.73
C VAL A 20 2.58 23.05 -18.63
N GLY A 21 2.08 22.84 -17.41
CA GLY A 21 0.97 21.94 -17.13
C GLY A 21 -0.30 22.68 -16.74
N THR A 22 -1.46 22.12 -17.11
CA THR A 22 -2.79 22.54 -16.61
C THR A 22 -3.56 21.33 -16.10
N PHE A 23 -4.50 21.55 -15.18
CA PHE A 23 -5.48 20.53 -14.78
C PHE A 23 -6.79 20.65 -15.58
N GLU A 24 -6.96 21.72 -16.37
CA GLU A 24 -8.17 21.99 -17.13
C GLU A 24 -8.10 21.38 -18.54
N ARG A 25 -8.89 20.33 -18.78
CA ARG A 25 -8.94 19.65 -20.08
C ARG A 25 -9.27 20.60 -21.24
N ASN A 26 -10.25 21.49 -21.06
CA ASN A 26 -10.66 22.41 -22.13
C ASN A 26 -9.53 23.38 -22.52
N TYR A 27 -8.70 23.77 -21.55
CA TYR A 27 -7.56 24.64 -21.81
C TYR A 27 -6.44 23.90 -22.56
N ALA A 28 -6.12 22.67 -22.14
CA ALA A 28 -5.14 21.81 -22.84
C ALA A 28 -5.57 21.48 -24.28
N LEU A 29 -6.87 21.28 -24.53
CA LEU A 29 -7.36 21.03 -25.89
C LEU A 29 -7.19 22.23 -26.84
N GLY A 30 -7.22 23.45 -26.30
CA GLY A 30 -7.02 24.67 -27.08
C GLY A 30 -5.55 25.03 -27.31
N ARG A 31 -4.61 24.31 -26.68
CA ARG A 31 -3.19 24.66 -26.64
C ARG A 31 -2.30 23.42 -26.64
N GLU A 32 -1.68 23.15 -27.78
CA GLU A 32 -0.74 22.03 -27.95
C GLU A 32 0.54 22.20 -27.10
N ASP A 33 0.88 23.42 -26.69
CA ASP A 33 2.03 23.75 -25.84
C ASP A 33 1.78 23.53 -24.34
N VAL A 34 0.60 23.04 -23.95
CA VAL A 34 0.20 22.84 -22.56
C VAL A 34 -0.22 21.39 -22.31
N SER A 35 0.52 20.71 -21.44
CA SER A 35 0.18 19.33 -21.06
C SER A 35 -0.94 19.27 -20.03
N LEU A 36 -1.92 18.39 -20.24
CA LEU A 36 -2.95 18.09 -19.26
C LEU A 36 -2.40 17.16 -18.17
N LEU A 37 -2.31 17.65 -16.95
CA LEU A 37 -1.89 16.88 -15.78
C LEU A 37 -3.08 16.11 -15.21
N THR A 38 -3.04 14.79 -15.32
CA THR A 38 -3.99 13.85 -14.70
C THR A 38 -3.26 12.90 -13.76
N SER A 39 -4.00 12.11 -12.97
CA SER A 39 -3.42 11.03 -12.15
C SER A 39 -2.61 10.03 -12.99
N ASP A 40 -3.02 9.84 -14.23
CA ASP A 40 -2.42 8.88 -15.16
C ASP A 40 -1.31 9.50 -16.01
N HIS A 41 -0.95 10.77 -15.73
CA HIS A 41 0.12 11.43 -16.44
C HIS A 41 1.47 10.76 -16.07
N PRO A 42 2.34 10.42 -17.05
CA PRO A 42 3.61 9.72 -16.81
C PRO A 42 4.49 10.34 -15.72
N MET A 43 4.53 11.68 -15.65
CA MET A 43 5.20 12.42 -14.58
C MET A 43 4.67 12.08 -13.18
N VAL A 44 3.35 11.94 -13.00
CA VAL A 44 2.72 11.62 -11.72
C VAL A 44 3.03 10.16 -11.35
N THR A 45 2.86 9.24 -12.29
CA THR A 45 3.19 7.82 -12.08
C THR A 45 4.67 7.66 -11.70
N GLY A 46 5.58 8.28 -12.46
CA GLY A 46 7.00 8.23 -12.15
C GLY A 46 7.37 8.87 -10.81
N ALA A 47 6.70 9.95 -10.41
CA ALA A 47 6.90 10.54 -9.09
C ALA A 47 6.44 9.62 -7.95
N VAL A 48 5.31 8.93 -8.13
CA VAL A 48 4.82 7.94 -7.17
C VAL A 48 5.76 6.73 -7.10
N ASP A 49 6.24 6.24 -8.24
CA ASP A 49 7.20 5.13 -8.30
C ASP A 49 8.51 5.48 -7.59
N LEU A 50 9.03 6.71 -7.78
CA LEU A 50 10.20 7.18 -7.06
C LEU A 50 9.97 7.25 -5.55
N LEU A 51 8.79 7.69 -5.11
CA LEU A 51 8.44 7.76 -3.70
C LEU A 51 8.33 6.36 -3.08
N LEU A 52 7.59 5.46 -3.72
CA LEU A 52 7.36 4.09 -3.27
C LEU A 52 8.64 3.23 -3.34
N GLY A 53 9.55 3.54 -4.27
CA GLY A 53 10.87 2.91 -4.36
C GLY A 53 11.89 3.47 -3.36
N SER A 54 11.58 4.56 -2.66
CA SER A 54 12.49 5.14 -1.66
C SER A 54 12.35 4.43 -0.31
N GLU A 55 13.44 4.36 0.46
CA GLU A 55 13.40 3.88 1.85
C GLU A 55 12.91 4.94 2.84
N GLN A 56 12.60 6.15 2.34
CA GLN A 56 12.27 7.29 3.18
C GLN A 56 10.89 7.11 3.83
N GLY A 57 10.89 6.95 5.15
CA GLY A 57 9.66 6.76 5.92
C GLY A 57 9.39 5.31 6.33
N ASN A 58 10.19 4.35 5.85
CA ASN A 58 10.04 2.93 6.19
C ASN A 58 10.26 2.66 7.68
N CYS A 59 11.16 3.40 8.33
CA CYS A 59 11.45 3.25 9.76
C CYS A 59 11.45 4.63 10.42
N THR A 60 10.50 4.89 11.31
CA THR A 60 10.40 6.18 12.00
C THR A 60 10.22 6.02 13.51
N PHE A 61 10.62 7.04 14.26
CA PHE A 61 10.39 7.14 15.69
C PHE A 61 9.63 8.42 16.01
N GLY A 62 8.55 8.29 16.78
CA GLY A 62 7.69 9.41 17.16
C GLY A 62 7.51 9.48 18.68
N ILE A 63 7.32 10.70 19.16
CA ILE A 63 7.00 10.98 20.56
C ILE A 63 5.58 11.52 20.62
N TRP A 64 4.73 10.84 21.37
CA TRP A 64 3.42 11.32 21.77
C TRP A 64 3.49 11.79 23.23
N PRO A 65 3.51 13.12 23.48
CA PRO A 65 3.53 13.65 24.84
C PRO A 65 2.24 13.27 25.59
N ASP A 66 2.38 12.47 26.63
CA ASP A 66 1.31 12.15 27.57
C ASP A 66 1.93 11.90 28.95
N LEU A 67 1.66 12.77 29.92
CA LEU A 67 2.24 12.64 31.27
C LEU A 67 1.55 11.54 32.10
N ASN A 68 0.36 11.11 31.70
CA ASN A 68 -0.48 10.20 32.49
C ASN A 68 -0.35 8.74 32.02
N ASP A 69 0.03 8.51 30.77
CA ASP A 69 0.16 7.18 30.18
C ASP A 69 1.55 6.97 29.61
N LYS A 70 2.26 5.99 30.18
CA LYS A 70 3.59 5.58 29.75
C LYS A 70 3.50 4.24 29.01
N THR A 71 3.54 4.31 27.69
CA THR A 71 3.32 3.17 26.80
C THR A 71 4.23 3.24 25.58
N ILE A 72 4.72 2.09 25.13
CA ILE A 72 5.34 1.94 23.80
C ILE A 72 4.27 1.40 22.86
N LEU A 73 4.13 2.05 21.71
CA LEU A 73 3.30 1.59 20.60
C LEU A 73 4.17 1.27 19.39
N LEU A 74 3.77 0.28 18.61
CA LEU A 74 4.37 -0.07 17.34
C LEU A 74 3.27 0.00 16.28
N GLU A 75 3.42 0.95 15.38
CA GLU A 75 2.62 1.03 14.16
C GLU A 75 3.39 0.31 13.05
N ALA A 76 2.79 -0.72 12.47
CA ALA A 76 3.33 -1.48 11.37
C ALA A 76 2.35 -1.41 10.19
N ILE A 77 2.86 -1.07 9.01
CA ILE A 77 2.11 -1.07 7.76
C ILE A 77 2.59 -2.27 6.97
N PHE A 78 1.69 -3.24 6.80
CA PHE A 78 1.89 -4.38 5.93
C PHE A 78 1.22 -4.11 4.59
N ILE A 79 1.79 -4.60 3.49
CA ILE A 79 1.16 -4.59 2.19
C ILE A 79 0.72 -6.01 1.86
N LEU A 80 -0.58 -6.19 1.65
CA LEU A 80 -1.14 -7.40 1.07
C LEU A 80 -0.96 -7.34 -0.44
N GLU A 81 -0.12 -8.22 -0.98
CA GLU A 81 0.23 -8.25 -2.40
C GLU A 81 -0.01 -9.65 -3.01
N THR A 82 -0.36 -9.67 -4.29
CA THR A 82 -0.54 -10.90 -5.07
C THR A 82 0.64 -11.09 -6.01
N LEU A 83 1.32 -12.24 -5.92
CA LEU A 83 2.39 -12.58 -6.86
C LEU A 83 1.80 -13.28 -8.09
N ALA A 84 1.41 -12.50 -9.09
CA ALA A 84 0.83 -12.99 -10.34
C ALA A 84 1.50 -12.35 -11.56
N PRO A 85 1.56 -13.06 -12.70
CA PRO A 85 1.92 -12.44 -13.98
C PRO A 85 0.98 -11.27 -14.32
N ALA A 86 1.54 -10.21 -14.91
CA ALA A 86 0.80 -8.99 -15.24
C ALA A 86 -0.43 -9.24 -16.15
N HIS A 87 -0.37 -10.25 -17.03
CA HIS A 87 -1.48 -10.60 -17.92
C HIS A 87 -2.72 -11.15 -17.19
N LEU A 88 -2.60 -11.60 -15.94
CA LEU A 88 -3.76 -12.00 -15.13
C LEU A 88 -4.51 -10.79 -14.57
N SER A 89 -3.85 -9.62 -14.46
CA SER A 89 -4.41 -8.39 -13.87
C SER A 89 -5.08 -8.62 -12.51
N ALA A 90 -4.40 -9.35 -11.62
CA ALA A 90 -4.90 -9.68 -10.28
C ALA A 90 -5.12 -8.43 -9.40
N ASP A 91 -4.36 -7.37 -9.67
CA ASP A 91 -4.46 -6.04 -9.08
C ASP A 91 -5.83 -5.37 -9.29
N ARG A 92 -6.59 -5.77 -10.32
CA ARG A 92 -7.99 -5.34 -10.50
C ARG A 92 -8.88 -5.73 -9.33
N PHE A 93 -8.60 -6.85 -8.67
CA PHE A 93 -9.42 -7.42 -7.61
C PHE A 93 -8.76 -7.31 -6.24
N LEU A 94 -7.43 -7.45 -6.20
CA LEU A 94 -6.62 -7.30 -5.00
C LEU A 94 -5.36 -6.49 -5.34
N PRO A 95 -5.47 -5.15 -5.46
CA PRO A 95 -4.31 -4.30 -5.62
C PRO A 95 -3.44 -4.35 -4.36
N PRO A 96 -2.17 -3.91 -4.40
CA PRO A 96 -1.33 -3.78 -3.21
C PRO A 96 -2.05 -2.98 -2.13
N THR A 97 -2.54 -3.68 -1.10
CA THR A 97 -3.48 -3.11 -0.13
C THR A 97 -2.78 -2.93 1.22
N PRO A 98 -2.65 -1.69 1.73
CA PRO A 98 -2.03 -1.46 3.03
C PRO A 98 -2.94 -1.89 4.17
N ILE A 99 -2.39 -2.70 5.08
CA ILE A 99 -2.98 -3.13 6.34
C ILE A 99 -2.17 -2.47 7.46
N ARG A 100 -2.78 -1.47 8.10
CA ARG A 100 -2.18 -0.73 9.21
C ARG A 100 -2.53 -1.41 10.53
N ILE A 101 -1.50 -1.85 11.25
CA ILE A 101 -1.63 -2.47 12.56
C ILE A 101 -0.94 -1.61 13.60
N LEU A 102 -1.62 -1.34 14.72
CA LEU A 102 -1.05 -0.64 15.87
C LEU A 102 -1.14 -1.57 17.09
N VAL A 103 0.01 -1.86 17.71
CA VAL A 103 0.08 -2.73 18.89
C VAL A 103 0.80 -2.04 20.04
N ASN A 104 0.38 -2.31 21.27
CA ASN A 104 1.05 -1.83 22.47
C ASN A 104 2.13 -2.82 22.97
N HIS A 105 2.95 -2.39 23.93
CA HIS A 105 3.97 -3.23 24.56
C HIS A 105 3.44 -4.47 25.32
N LYS A 106 2.13 -4.56 25.54
CA LYS A 106 1.44 -5.75 26.08
C LYS A 106 1.00 -6.72 24.97
N LYS A 107 1.25 -6.38 23.71
CA LYS A 107 0.87 -7.12 22.49
C LYS A 107 -0.62 -7.10 22.19
N GLU A 108 -1.32 -6.08 22.70
CA GLU A 108 -2.74 -5.88 22.43
C GLU A 108 -2.89 -4.90 21.27
N PRO A 109 -3.89 -5.10 20.38
CA PRO A 109 -4.18 -4.15 19.33
C PRO A 109 -4.70 -2.85 19.95
N ALA A 110 -4.24 -1.71 19.44
CA ALA A 110 -4.74 -0.40 19.79
C ALA A 110 -5.49 0.18 18.59
N VAL A 111 -6.77 0.47 18.77
CA VAL A 111 -7.60 1.13 17.74
C VAL A 111 -7.76 2.59 18.14
N LEU A 112 -6.82 3.42 17.71
CA LEU A 112 -6.83 4.85 17.97
C LEU A 112 -6.20 5.62 16.81
N ASP A 113 -6.65 6.86 16.63
CA ASP A 113 -6.01 7.80 15.74
C ASP A 113 -4.80 8.43 16.42
N LEU A 114 -3.65 8.33 15.76
CA LEU A 114 -2.42 8.92 16.27
C LEU A 114 -2.46 10.44 16.06
N PRO A 115 -2.22 11.25 17.10
CA PRO A 115 -2.05 12.68 16.92
C PRO A 115 -0.74 12.97 16.18
N PRO A 116 -0.51 14.23 15.74
CA PRO A 116 0.79 14.66 15.26
C PRO A 116 1.89 14.33 16.30
N LEU A 117 2.88 13.54 15.87
CA LEU A 117 3.96 13.09 16.73
C LEU A 117 5.14 14.06 16.65
N ASN A 118 5.75 14.32 17.80
CA ASN A 118 7.02 15.03 17.85
C ASN A 118 8.13 14.13 17.34
N LYS A 119 9.07 14.69 16.57
CA LYS A 119 10.28 13.98 16.15
C LYS A 119 11.14 13.66 17.37
N GLY A 120 11.73 12.47 17.39
CA GLY A 120 12.62 12.04 18.46
C GLY A 120 13.64 11.02 17.97
N LEU A 121 14.59 10.68 18.83
CA LEU A 121 15.55 9.61 18.59
C LEU A 121 15.24 8.42 19.50
N PRO A 122 15.34 7.19 19.01
CA PRO A 122 14.99 6.00 19.79
C PRO A 122 16.10 5.58 20.77
N HIS A 123 17.27 6.22 20.76
CA HIS A 123 18.49 5.74 21.45
C HIS A 123 18.24 5.42 22.93
N LYS A 124 17.73 6.37 23.72
CA LYS A 124 17.44 6.15 25.15
C LYS A 124 16.45 5.01 25.42
N LEU A 125 15.50 4.80 24.52
CA LEU A 125 14.53 3.72 24.64
C LEU A 125 15.17 2.36 24.33
N LEU A 126 16.03 2.32 23.30
CA LEU A 126 16.70 1.11 22.83
C LEU A 126 17.93 0.74 23.68
N ASP A 127 18.49 1.68 24.45
CA ASP A 127 19.55 1.44 25.44
C ASP A 127 19.11 0.42 26.50
N ASN A 128 17.80 0.27 26.73
CA ASN A 128 17.27 -0.82 27.53
C ASN A 128 17.22 -2.12 26.69
N PRO A 129 18.09 -3.11 26.96
CA PRO A 129 18.19 -4.30 26.12
C PRO A 129 16.92 -5.14 26.11
N LYS A 130 16.10 -5.08 27.19
CA LYS A 130 14.81 -5.77 27.27
C LYS A 130 13.81 -5.22 26.27
N ILE A 131 13.82 -3.91 26.03
CA ILE A 131 12.93 -3.27 25.06
C ILE A 131 13.34 -3.69 23.65
N GLY A 132 14.60 -3.48 23.29
CA GLY A 132 15.11 -3.76 21.94
C GLY A 132 15.12 -5.26 21.57
N ARG A 133 15.51 -6.15 22.49
CA ARG A 133 15.71 -7.59 22.17
C ARG A 133 14.53 -8.49 22.49
N LYS A 134 13.53 -8.01 23.25
CA LYS A 134 12.40 -8.85 23.67
C LYS A 134 11.04 -8.20 23.38
N ILE A 135 10.82 -6.98 23.85
CA ILE A 135 9.50 -6.34 23.75
C ILE A 135 9.19 -6.01 22.28
N ILE A 136 10.06 -5.28 21.60
CA ILE A 136 9.84 -4.87 20.20
C ILE A 136 9.67 -6.09 19.27
N PRO A 137 10.56 -7.12 19.29
CA PRO A 137 10.35 -8.33 18.50
C PRO A 137 9.02 -9.02 18.77
N SER A 138 8.60 -9.10 20.05
CA SER A 138 7.30 -9.70 20.38
C SER A 138 6.09 -8.88 19.91
N MET A 139 6.24 -7.55 19.82
CA MET A 139 5.23 -6.67 19.23
C MET A 139 5.12 -6.88 17.72
N PHE A 140 6.24 -7.08 17.01
CA PHE A 140 6.22 -7.42 15.58
C PHE A 140 5.48 -8.73 15.33
N THR A 141 5.77 -9.78 16.09
CA THR A 141 5.06 -11.07 15.96
C THR A 141 3.55 -10.90 16.10
N SER A 142 3.09 -10.19 17.12
CA SER A 142 1.65 -9.95 17.29
C SER A 142 1.06 -9.03 16.21
N ALA A 143 1.82 -8.05 15.73
CA ALA A 143 1.38 -7.20 14.63
C ALA A 143 1.19 -8.00 13.32
N GLU A 144 2.11 -8.93 13.04
CA GLU A 144 2.03 -9.85 11.91
C GLU A 144 0.81 -10.78 12.03
N GLU A 145 0.59 -11.39 13.20
CA GLU A 145 -0.61 -12.21 13.48
C GLU A 145 -1.92 -11.44 13.23
N PHE A 146 -2.01 -10.18 13.67
CA PHE A 146 -3.19 -9.35 13.41
C PHE A 146 -3.33 -8.97 11.93
N ALA A 147 -2.22 -8.72 11.24
CA ALA A 147 -2.22 -8.44 9.80
C ALA A 147 -2.69 -9.66 9.00
N GLU A 148 -2.24 -10.87 9.35
CA GLU A 148 -2.67 -12.12 8.71
C GLU A 148 -4.17 -12.36 8.90
N GLN A 149 -4.70 -12.10 10.09
CA GLN A 149 -6.14 -12.22 10.36
C GLN A 149 -6.95 -11.24 9.50
N GLN A 150 -6.50 -9.98 9.38
CA GLN A 150 -7.18 -8.98 8.53
C GLN A 150 -7.05 -9.32 7.04
N SER A 151 -5.89 -9.83 6.60
CA SER A 151 -5.66 -10.17 5.20
C SER A 151 -6.58 -11.29 4.72
N GLN A 152 -6.92 -12.24 5.58
CA GLN A 152 -7.87 -13.32 5.23
C GLN A 152 -9.25 -12.79 4.83
N SER A 153 -9.74 -11.73 5.50
CA SER A 153 -11.00 -11.10 5.12
C SER A 153 -10.88 -10.44 3.75
N LEU A 154 -9.82 -9.66 3.53
CA LEU A 154 -9.58 -8.98 2.25
C LEU A 154 -9.45 -9.96 1.07
N ILE A 155 -8.74 -11.07 1.27
CA ILE A 155 -8.60 -12.15 0.27
C ILE A 155 -9.97 -12.76 -0.05
N ARG A 156 -10.80 -13.01 0.96
CA ARG A 156 -12.16 -13.55 0.77
C ARG A 156 -13.03 -12.58 -0.03
N ASP A 157 -13.03 -11.31 0.37
CA ASP A 157 -13.87 -10.28 -0.27
C ASP A 157 -13.42 -10.06 -1.73
N ALA A 158 -12.11 -10.04 -2.00
CA ALA A 158 -11.56 -9.97 -3.35
C ALA A 158 -11.96 -11.17 -4.22
N ASN A 159 -11.93 -12.39 -3.67
CA ASN A 159 -12.38 -13.60 -4.37
C ASN A 159 -13.87 -13.55 -4.70
N GLU A 160 -14.71 -13.05 -3.78
CA GLU A 160 -16.16 -12.94 -4.00
C GLU A 160 -16.48 -11.97 -5.13
N VAL A 161 -15.84 -10.78 -5.12
CA VAL A 161 -15.98 -9.78 -6.20
C VAL A 161 -15.50 -10.34 -7.53
N MET A 162 -14.32 -10.97 -7.55
CA MET A 162 -13.73 -11.57 -8.75
C MET A 162 -14.62 -12.66 -9.34
N THR A 163 -15.06 -13.60 -8.51
CA THR A 163 -15.92 -14.72 -8.92
C THR A 163 -17.24 -14.17 -9.48
N THR A 164 -17.91 -13.28 -8.75
CA THR A 164 -19.20 -12.70 -9.19
C THR A 164 -19.08 -11.98 -10.53
N GLN A 165 -17.99 -11.24 -10.74
CA GLN A 165 -17.79 -10.48 -11.97
C GLN A 165 -17.49 -11.39 -13.17
N LEU A 166 -16.62 -12.39 -13.00
CA LEU A 166 -16.22 -13.29 -14.09
C LEU A 166 -17.31 -14.31 -14.42
N GLU A 167 -18.03 -14.83 -13.43
CA GLU A 167 -19.18 -15.72 -13.67
C GLU A 167 -20.26 -15.03 -14.50
N ARG A 168 -20.56 -13.76 -14.22
CA ARG A 168 -21.51 -12.97 -15.03
C ARG A 168 -21.07 -12.83 -16.48
N GLU A 169 -19.77 -12.61 -16.71
CA GLU A 169 -19.25 -12.47 -18.07
C GLU A 169 -19.23 -13.82 -18.81
N ILE A 170 -18.85 -14.91 -18.13
CA ILE A 170 -18.92 -16.28 -18.66
C ILE A 170 -20.35 -16.63 -19.06
N ASP A 171 -21.33 -16.37 -18.19
CA ASP A 171 -22.75 -16.63 -18.48
C ASP A 171 -23.27 -15.78 -19.63
N ARG A 172 -22.83 -14.52 -19.72
CA ARG A 172 -23.13 -13.64 -20.85
C ARG A 172 -22.57 -14.22 -22.16
N LEU A 173 -21.32 -14.67 -22.19
CA LEU A 173 -20.71 -15.28 -23.38
C LEU A 173 -21.43 -16.57 -23.78
N ARG A 174 -21.75 -17.44 -22.81
CA ARG A 174 -22.55 -18.66 -23.04
C ARG A 174 -23.93 -18.36 -23.61
N ASN A 175 -24.60 -17.30 -23.13
CA ASN A 175 -25.91 -16.91 -23.65
C ASN A 175 -25.83 -16.27 -25.04
N LEU A 176 -24.84 -15.40 -25.30
CA LEU A 176 -24.61 -14.81 -26.62
C LEU A 176 -24.33 -15.90 -27.65
N ARG A 177 -23.55 -16.92 -27.29
CA ARG A 177 -23.24 -18.03 -28.18
C ARG A 177 -24.47 -18.82 -28.63
N LYS A 178 -25.51 -18.94 -27.80
CA LYS A 178 -26.77 -19.63 -28.18
C LYS A 178 -27.49 -18.93 -29.34
N ILE A 179 -27.23 -17.63 -29.53
CA ILE A 179 -27.90 -16.79 -30.52
C ILE A 179 -26.94 -16.19 -31.56
N ASN A 180 -25.63 -16.46 -31.46
CA ASN A 180 -24.59 -15.89 -32.30
C ASN A 180 -23.38 -16.81 -32.41
N ASP A 181 -23.15 -17.37 -33.60
CA ASP A 181 -22.04 -18.28 -33.89
C ASP A 181 -20.66 -17.58 -33.97
N HIS A 182 -20.61 -16.25 -33.89
CA HIS A 182 -19.35 -15.50 -33.82
C HIS A 182 -18.63 -15.62 -32.46
N VAL A 183 -19.33 -16.07 -31.40
CA VAL A 183 -18.70 -16.33 -30.09
C VAL A 183 -18.07 -17.71 -30.11
N ARG A 184 -16.74 -17.77 -30.05
CA ARG A 184 -15.99 -19.03 -30.12
C ARG A 184 -16.01 -19.77 -28.78
N PRO A 185 -16.00 -21.11 -28.78
CA PRO A 185 -15.83 -21.90 -27.55
C PRO A 185 -14.58 -21.51 -26.75
N GLU A 186 -13.49 -21.28 -27.47
CA GLU A 186 -12.19 -20.88 -26.92
C GLU A 186 -12.30 -19.63 -26.04
N GLU A 187 -13.19 -18.68 -26.35
CA GLU A 187 -13.35 -17.45 -25.56
C GLU A 187 -13.96 -17.72 -24.18
N ILE A 188 -14.86 -18.71 -24.10
CA ILE A 188 -15.46 -19.14 -22.83
C ILE A 188 -14.43 -19.90 -22.00
N GLU A 189 -13.67 -20.80 -22.64
CA GLU A 189 -12.59 -21.56 -22.01
C GLU A 189 -11.50 -20.63 -21.44
N ILE A 190 -11.08 -19.61 -22.21
CA ILE A 190 -10.12 -18.61 -21.75
C ILE A 190 -10.64 -17.86 -20.53
N ALA A 191 -11.93 -17.48 -20.49
CA ALA A 191 -12.52 -16.77 -19.36
C ALA A 191 -12.60 -17.66 -18.10
N GLU A 192 -12.93 -18.95 -18.27
CA GLU A 192 -12.95 -19.94 -17.19
C GLU A 192 -11.55 -20.17 -16.62
N ASP A 193 -10.56 -20.37 -17.50
CA ASP A 193 -9.15 -20.52 -17.13
C ASP A 193 -8.62 -19.26 -16.42
N GLN A 194 -8.97 -18.08 -16.91
CA GLN A 194 -8.59 -16.82 -16.27
C GLN A 194 -9.14 -16.73 -14.85
N MET A 195 -10.41 -17.09 -14.64
CA MET A 195 -11.03 -17.10 -13.31
C MET A 195 -10.32 -18.08 -12.36
N GLU A 196 -10.00 -19.28 -12.82
CA GLU A 196 -9.28 -20.27 -11.99
C GLU A 196 -7.87 -19.79 -11.62
N ASN A 197 -7.14 -19.24 -12.59
CA ASN A 197 -5.79 -18.73 -12.38
C ASN A 197 -5.79 -17.52 -11.43
N LEU A 198 -6.75 -16.60 -11.57
CA LEU A 198 -6.94 -15.48 -10.65
C LEU A 198 -7.26 -15.96 -9.24
N LYS A 199 -8.16 -16.94 -9.08
CA LYS A 199 -8.49 -17.53 -7.79
C LYS A 199 -7.26 -18.13 -7.12
N LYS A 200 -6.45 -18.88 -7.87
CA LYS A 200 -5.17 -19.43 -7.39
C LYS A 200 -4.19 -18.35 -6.96
N ALA A 201 -4.10 -17.26 -7.72
CA ALA A 201 -3.22 -16.13 -7.43
C ALA A 201 -3.65 -15.38 -6.16
N ILE A 202 -4.91 -14.95 -6.08
CA ILE A 202 -5.47 -14.20 -4.95
C ILE A 202 -5.36 -15.02 -3.65
N ASN A 203 -5.61 -16.33 -3.69
CA ASN A 203 -5.46 -17.20 -2.52
C ASN A 203 -4.01 -17.40 -2.05
N LYS A 204 -3.03 -17.09 -2.90
CA LYS A 204 -1.60 -17.10 -2.57
C LYS A 204 -1.07 -15.70 -2.25
N ALA A 205 -1.94 -14.71 -2.12
CA ALA A 205 -1.56 -13.38 -1.69
C ALA A 205 -0.87 -13.47 -0.32
N ARG A 206 0.15 -12.64 -0.13
CA ARG A 206 0.96 -12.61 1.09
C ARG A 206 1.02 -11.19 1.63
N ILE A 207 1.23 -11.09 2.93
CA ILE A 207 1.58 -9.82 3.55
C ILE A 207 3.11 -9.63 3.53
N ARG A 208 3.55 -8.40 3.34
CA ARG A 208 4.94 -7.97 3.50
C ARG A 208 4.99 -6.74 4.38
N LEU A 209 5.87 -6.71 5.38
CA LEU A 209 6.11 -5.47 6.15
C LEU A 209 6.75 -4.42 5.24
N ASP A 210 6.19 -3.22 5.24
CA ASP A 210 6.61 -2.13 4.36
C ASP A 210 7.14 -0.94 5.16
N ALA A 211 6.38 -0.51 6.17
CA ALA A 211 6.80 0.57 7.05
C ALA A 211 6.52 0.26 8.51
N VAL A 212 7.33 0.85 9.38
CA VAL A 212 7.20 0.76 10.82
C VAL A 212 7.47 2.12 11.47
N ARG A 213 6.68 2.40 12.51
CA ARG A 213 6.83 3.55 13.37
C ARG A 213 6.76 3.12 14.82
N LEU A 214 7.88 3.29 15.51
CA LEU A 214 7.95 3.08 16.95
C LEU A 214 7.57 4.38 17.66
N ILE A 215 6.65 4.31 18.62
CA ILE A 215 6.08 5.49 19.26
C ILE A 215 6.27 5.38 20.76
N TRP A 216 6.90 6.39 21.34
CA TRP A 216 6.87 6.61 22.78
C TRP A 216 5.69 7.47 23.15
N LYS A 217 4.72 6.90 23.87
CA LYS A 217 3.66 7.65 24.53
C LYS A 217 4.06 7.85 25.99
N GLY A 218 4.29 9.10 26.39
CA GLY A 218 4.84 9.39 27.71
C GLY A 218 5.40 10.79 27.84
N ASP A 219 6.05 11.06 28.97
CA ASP A 219 6.87 12.27 29.16
C ASP A 219 8.01 12.30 28.12
N PRO A 220 8.10 13.35 27.28
CA PRO A 220 9.21 13.51 26.34
C PRO A 220 10.59 13.61 27.01
N GLU A 221 10.69 14.17 28.23
CA GLU A 221 11.98 14.32 28.93
C GLU A 221 12.59 12.95 29.29
N ALA A 222 11.77 11.91 29.45
CA ALA A 222 12.23 10.56 29.73
C ALA A 222 13.06 9.94 28.60
N ILE A 223 12.93 10.46 27.37
CA ILE A 223 13.59 9.93 26.16
C ILE A 223 14.34 10.98 25.35
N LYS A 224 14.32 12.25 25.75
CA LYS A 224 15.18 13.30 25.18
C LYS A 224 16.63 12.97 25.49
N GLY A 225 17.37 12.49 24.49
CA GLY A 225 18.83 12.27 24.52
C GLY A 225 19.57 13.58 24.66
#